data_AF-A0A9P8Q474-F1
#
_entry.id   AF-A0A9P8Q474-F1
#
_cell.length_a   1.000
_cell.length_b   1.000
_cell.length_c   1.000
_cell.angle_alpha   90.00
_cell.angle_beta   90.00
_cell.angle_gamma   90.00
#
_symmetry.space_group_name_H-M   'P 1'
#
loop_
_entity.id
_entity.type
_entity.pdbx_description
1 polymer ?
#
loop_
_entity_poly.entity_id
_entity_poly.type
_entity_poly.pdbx_seq_one_letter_code
_entity_poly.pdbx_strand_id
1 'polypeptide(L)'
;MAKAEFGTPKHLANQMKARGLQKLKWHCQVCSKQCRDANGFQSHIRSETHLRKISNVTGEDIENYSKDFQTQFLKDLKDYHGEKFINANKFYNSVIQDKDHVHLNSTKWSSLSQFIQHLSKTGLIRIKADQSGNPDEDQGLSSLDISYINNSSDNILRQEMLKKSEDDQKKEESLEMRLLKQQIERGNQGVTSQEENKIVKPTDREESEKPVKISLGFKKKDNEIEKKSIGMGGFKIGKPSVNAPSKKNIFK
;
A
#
# COMPACT_ATOMS: atom_id res chain seq x y z
N MET A 1 -31.92 29.70 5.82
CA MET A 1 -31.41 30.19 4.52
C MET A 1 -31.59 29.08 3.49
N ALA A 2 -32.07 29.42 2.30
CA ALA A 2 -32.20 28.46 1.20
C ALA A 2 -30.81 27.93 0.77
N LYS A 3 -30.73 26.63 0.45
CA LYS A 3 -29.52 26.02 -0.12
C LYS A 3 -29.30 26.60 -1.53
N ALA A 4 -28.05 26.93 -1.86
CA ALA A 4 -27.71 27.41 -3.20
C ALA A 4 -27.75 26.25 -4.20
N GLU A 5 -28.41 26.46 -5.34
CA GLU A 5 -28.55 25.46 -6.41
C GLU A 5 -27.18 25.02 -6.95
N PHE A 6 -27.07 23.73 -7.28
CA PHE A 6 -25.83 23.12 -7.76
C PHE A 6 -25.33 23.81 -9.04
N GLY A 7 -24.04 24.12 -9.10
CA GLY A 7 -23.42 24.82 -10.25
C GLY A 7 -23.54 26.35 -10.23
N THR A 8 -24.30 26.96 -9.31
CA THR A 8 -24.35 28.43 -9.21
C THR A 8 -23.05 29.02 -8.66
N PRO A 9 -22.69 30.27 -9.01
CA PRO A 9 -21.50 30.94 -8.44
C PRO A 9 -21.54 31.01 -6.91
N LYS A 10 -22.75 31.12 -6.34
CA LYS A 10 -22.97 31.08 -4.88
C LYS A 10 -22.70 29.70 -4.29
N HIS A 11 -23.07 28.63 -5.00
CA HIS A 11 -22.75 27.26 -4.59
C HIS A 11 -21.24 27.02 -4.63
N LEU A 12 -20.56 27.42 -5.71
CA LEU A 12 -19.11 27.32 -5.83
C LEU A 12 -18.39 28.15 -4.74
N ALA A 13 -18.82 29.38 -4.51
CA ALA A 13 -18.26 30.23 -3.45
C ALA A 13 -18.46 29.63 -2.05
N ASN A 14 -19.61 29.00 -1.79
CA ASN A 14 -19.86 28.30 -0.53
C ASN A 14 -18.96 27.05 -0.38
N GLN A 15 -18.77 26.30 -1.47
CA GLN A 15 -17.87 25.15 -1.49
C GLN A 15 -16.41 25.57 -1.26
N MET A 16 -15.95 26.63 -1.92
CA MET A 16 -14.62 27.22 -1.72
C MET A 16 -14.43 27.73 -0.28
N LYS A 17 -15.43 28.40 0.30
CA LYS A 17 -15.38 28.84 1.71
C LYS A 17 -15.37 27.66 2.70
N ALA A 18 -16.04 26.56 2.37
CA ALA A 18 -16.04 25.34 3.16
C ALA A 18 -14.74 24.52 3.02
N ARG A 19 -14.06 24.62 1.87
CA ARG A 19 -12.73 24.05 1.61
C ARG A 19 -11.59 24.87 2.23
N GLY A 20 -11.85 26.11 2.64
CA GLY A 20 -10.89 26.92 3.39
C GLY A 20 -10.58 26.37 4.79
N LEU A 21 -9.57 26.93 5.44
CA LEU A 21 -8.95 26.56 6.72
C LEU A 21 -9.90 26.56 7.95
N GLN A 22 -11.02 25.85 7.89
CA GLN A 22 -11.98 25.69 8.99
C GLN A 22 -11.67 24.39 9.72
N LYS A 23 -11.53 24.45 11.05
CA LYS A 23 -11.22 23.28 11.88
C LYS A 23 -12.45 22.37 11.96
N LEU A 24 -12.25 21.07 11.76
CA LEU A 24 -13.30 20.05 11.88
C LEU A 24 -13.92 19.96 13.28
N LYS A 25 -13.21 20.46 14.30
CA LYS A 25 -13.70 20.59 15.68
C LYS A 25 -15.08 21.27 15.78
N TRP A 26 -15.43 22.13 14.82
CA TRP A 26 -16.70 22.88 14.81
C TRP A 26 -17.70 22.36 13.77
N HIS A 27 -17.60 21.09 13.38
CA HIS A 27 -18.55 20.41 12.52
C HIS A 27 -19.70 19.77 13.32
N CYS A 28 -20.93 19.88 12.84
CA CYS A 28 -22.07 19.15 13.38
C CYS A 28 -22.52 18.05 12.40
N GLN A 29 -22.43 16.78 12.83
CA GLN A 29 -22.82 15.61 12.03
C GLN A 29 -24.32 15.59 11.72
N VAL A 30 -25.16 15.74 12.75
CA VAL A 30 -26.63 15.71 12.65
C VAL A 30 -27.17 16.77 11.67
N CYS A 31 -26.49 17.92 11.59
CA CYS A 31 -26.89 19.01 10.71
C CYS A 31 -26.08 19.08 9.41
N SER A 32 -25.04 18.24 9.26
CA SER A 32 -24.02 18.29 8.20
C SER A 32 -23.50 19.71 7.95
N LYS A 33 -23.31 20.47 9.04
CA LYS A 33 -23.01 21.90 8.99
C LYS A 33 -21.63 22.18 9.58
N GLN A 34 -20.77 22.80 8.78
CA GLN A 34 -19.51 23.34 9.26
C GLN A 34 -19.73 24.72 9.88
N CYS A 35 -19.36 24.89 11.15
CA CYS A 35 -19.30 26.20 11.80
C CYS A 35 -17.88 26.78 11.68
N ARG A 36 -17.78 28.11 11.64
CA ARG A 36 -16.52 28.82 11.37
C ARG A 36 -15.62 28.91 12.61
N ASP A 37 -16.23 28.98 13.79
CA ASP A 37 -15.59 29.23 15.07
C ASP A 37 -16.35 28.55 16.23
N ALA A 38 -15.76 28.59 17.42
CA ALA A 38 -16.34 27.99 18.62
C ALA A 38 -17.69 28.62 19.00
N ASN A 39 -17.82 29.95 18.87
CA ASN A 39 -19.05 30.67 19.21
C ASN A 39 -20.18 30.35 18.23
N GLY A 40 -19.88 30.24 16.94
CA GLY A 40 -20.83 29.81 15.93
C GLY A 40 -21.32 28.38 16.15
N PHE A 41 -20.44 27.48 16.60
CA PHE A 41 -20.82 26.11 16.95
C PHE A 41 -21.71 26.04 18.19
N GLN A 42 -21.38 26.78 19.25
CA GLN A 42 -22.22 26.86 20.45
C GLN A 42 -23.61 27.42 20.15
N SER A 43 -23.68 28.49 19.36
CA SER A 43 -24.94 29.07 18.91
C SER A 43 -25.74 28.10 18.04
N HIS A 44 -25.05 27.29 17.22
CA HIS A 44 -25.70 26.25 16.42
C HIS A 44 -26.32 25.15 17.29
N ILE A 45 -25.59 24.63 18.28
CA ILE A 45 -26.10 23.58 19.18
C ILE A 45 -27.32 24.08 19.98
N ARG A 46 -27.30 25.34 20.41
CA ARG A 46 -28.44 25.95 21.13
C ARG A 46 -29.63 26.32 20.25
N SER A 47 -29.46 26.32 18.92
CA SER A 47 -30.53 26.72 18.00
C SER A 47 -31.65 25.67 17.94
N GLU A 48 -32.89 26.13 17.86
CA GLU A 48 -34.06 25.24 17.75
C GLU A 48 -33.97 24.27 16.56
N THR A 49 -33.37 24.71 15.45
CA THR A 49 -33.20 23.85 14.26
C THR A 49 -32.34 22.63 14.52
N HIS A 50 -31.34 22.76 15.39
CA HIS A 50 -30.47 21.65 15.79
C HIS A 50 -31.20 20.74 16.76
N LEU A 51 -31.85 21.32 17.78
CA LEU A 51 -32.62 20.58 18.78
C LEU A 51 -33.76 19.76 18.15
N ARG A 52 -34.50 20.33 17.19
CA ARG A 52 -35.54 19.62 16.43
C ARG A 52 -34.98 18.45 15.62
N LYS A 53 -33.75 18.58 15.10
CA LYS A 53 -33.13 17.47 14.38
C LYS A 53 -32.70 16.37 15.33
N ILE A 54 -32.10 16.73 16.47
CA ILE A 54 -31.74 15.76 17.52
C ILE A 54 -32.96 15.02 18.02
N SER A 55 -34.09 15.70 18.28
CA SER A 55 -35.32 15.03 18.72
C SER A 55 -35.90 14.06 17.70
N ASN A 56 -35.56 14.25 16.42
CA ASN A 56 -36.00 13.39 15.33
C ASN A 56 -35.01 12.26 15.02
N VAL A 57 -33.83 12.22 15.66
CA VAL A 57 -32.89 11.12 15.49
C VAL A 57 -33.46 9.89 16.17
N THR A 58 -33.65 8.83 15.39
CA THR A 58 -34.15 7.54 15.87
C THR A 58 -33.02 6.56 16.14
N GLY A 59 -33.32 5.42 16.77
CA GLY A 59 -32.34 4.35 16.94
C GLY A 59 -31.82 3.79 15.62
N GLU A 60 -32.66 3.75 14.58
CA GLU A 60 -32.30 3.28 13.24
C GLU A 60 -31.25 4.17 12.58
N ASP A 61 -31.34 5.49 12.79
CA ASP A 61 -30.34 6.44 12.28
C ASP A 61 -28.96 6.19 12.91
N ILE A 62 -28.92 5.88 14.20
CA ILE A 62 -27.67 5.55 14.92
C ILE A 62 -27.06 4.26 14.37
N GLU A 63 -27.89 3.26 14.04
CA GLU A 63 -27.43 2.04 13.39
C GLU A 63 -26.86 2.31 12.00
N ASN A 64 -27.51 3.16 11.22
CA ASN A 64 -27.02 3.57 9.90
C ASN A 64 -25.69 4.30 10.01
N TYR A 65 -25.55 5.28 10.91
CA TYR A 65 -24.26 5.93 11.17
C TYR A 65 -23.17 4.95 11.63
N SER A 66 -23.55 3.94 12.41
CA SER A 66 -22.61 2.91 12.86
C SER A 66 -22.14 2.02 11.72
N LYS A 67 -23.04 1.65 10.79
CA LYS A 67 -22.69 0.90 9.56
C LYS A 67 -21.82 1.73 8.63
N ASP A 68 -22.17 2.99 8.42
CA ASP A 68 -21.40 3.93 7.59
C ASP A 68 -20.00 4.13 8.17
N PHE A 69 -19.88 4.34 9.48
CA PHE A 69 -18.60 4.44 10.17
C PHE A 69 -17.76 3.17 10.00
N GLN A 70 -18.35 1.99 10.21
CA GLN A 70 -17.63 0.73 10.08
C GLN A 70 -17.13 0.51 8.64
N THR A 71 -17.96 0.76 7.64
CA THR A 71 -17.59 0.59 6.23
C THR A 71 -16.50 1.57 5.80
N GLN A 72 -16.61 2.85 6.18
CA GLN A 72 -15.59 3.86 5.92
C GLN A 72 -14.26 3.50 6.61
N PHE A 73 -14.31 3.17 7.90
CA PHE A 73 -13.12 2.82 8.68
C PHE A 73 -12.36 1.62 8.08
N LEU A 74 -13.08 0.58 7.65
CA LEU A 74 -12.48 -0.60 7.02
C LEU A 74 -11.94 -0.30 5.62
N LYS A 75 -12.62 0.56 4.86
CA LYS A 75 -12.16 1.00 3.56
C LYS A 75 -10.84 1.76 3.68
N ASP A 76 -10.75 2.73 4.58
CA ASP A 76 -9.53 3.48 4.84
C ASP A 76 -8.40 2.57 5.33
N LEU A 77 -8.72 1.63 6.23
CA LEU A 77 -7.72 0.69 6.75
C LEU A 77 -7.17 -0.19 5.63
N LYS A 78 -8.04 -0.64 4.71
CA LYS A 78 -7.66 -1.41 3.53
C LYS A 78 -6.83 -0.59 2.54
N ASP A 79 -7.20 0.67 2.29
CA ASP A 79 -6.58 1.52 1.28
C ASP A 79 -5.19 2.04 1.74
N TYR A 80 -5.03 2.39 3.01
CA TYR A 80 -3.77 2.98 3.53
C TYR A 80 -2.79 1.96 4.12
N HIS A 81 -3.26 0.99 4.90
CA HIS A 81 -2.39 0.11 5.69
C HIS A 81 -2.44 -1.36 5.25
N GLY A 82 -3.61 -1.83 4.84
CA GLY A 82 -3.84 -3.24 4.52
C GLY A 82 -3.47 -4.14 5.70
N GLU A 83 -2.52 -5.05 5.48
CA GLU A 83 -2.12 -6.09 6.45
C GLU A 83 -1.08 -5.61 7.48
N LYS A 84 -0.59 -4.36 7.36
CA LYS A 84 0.39 -3.80 8.31
C LYS A 84 -0.27 -3.44 9.63
N PHE A 85 0.43 -3.72 10.73
CA PHE A 85 0.02 -3.29 12.06
C PHE A 85 0.23 -1.79 12.24
N ILE A 86 -0.79 -1.11 12.77
CA ILE A 86 -0.73 0.29 13.14
C ILE A 86 -1.48 0.54 14.45
N ASN A 87 -0.96 1.46 15.26
CA ASN A 87 -1.64 1.93 16.45
C ASN A 87 -3.01 2.52 16.12
N ALA A 88 -4.05 2.02 16.78
CA ALA A 88 -5.42 2.35 16.45
C ALA A 88 -5.80 3.81 16.73
N ASN A 89 -5.24 4.46 17.76
CA ASN A 89 -5.49 5.88 18.02
C ASN A 89 -4.90 6.76 16.91
N LYS A 90 -3.68 6.45 16.49
CA LYS A 90 -3.02 7.18 15.41
C LYS A 90 -3.83 7.06 14.12
N PHE A 91 -4.31 5.85 13.81
CA PHE A 91 -5.15 5.60 12.65
C PHE A 91 -6.52 6.30 12.75
N TYR A 92 -7.19 6.22 13.90
CA TYR A 92 -8.47 6.93 14.09
C TYR A 92 -8.32 8.44 13.91
N ASN A 93 -7.23 9.02 14.42
CA ASN A 93 -6.93 10.44 14.26
C ASN A 93 -6.67 10.84 12.80
N SER A 94 -6.20 9.95 11.93
CA SER A 94 -6.11 10.21 10.49
C SER A 94 -7.46 10.10 9.80
N VAL A 95 -8.31 9.13 10.19
CA VAL A 95 -9.65 8.96 9.62
C VAL A 95 -10.52 10.19 9.86
N ILE A 96 -10.49 10.78 11.06
CA ILE A 96 -11.31 11.96 11.40
C ILE A 96 -10.77 13.29 10.83
N GLN A 97 -9.73 13.26 9.99
CA GLN A 97 -9.25 14.46 9.28
C GLN A 97 -10.13 14.80 8.07
N ASP A 98 -10.95 13.87 7.61
CA ASP A 98 -11.89 14.13 6.54
C ASP A 98 -13.26 14.50 7.12
N LYS A 99 -13.84 15.58 6.59
CA LYS A 99 -15.13 16.09 7.05
C LYS A 99 -16.30 15.17 6.72
N ASP A 100 -16.17 14.42 5.62
CA ASP A 100 -17.22 13.55 5.12
C ASP A 100 -17.26 12.21 5.87
N HIS A 101 -16.27 11.95 6.74
CA HIS A 101 -16.26 10.77 7.60
C HIS A 101 -17.16 10.94 8.81
N VAL A 102 -17.85 9.85 9.16
CA VAL A 102 -18.64 9.79 10.39
C VAL A 102 -17.68 9.73 11.58
N HIS A 103 -17.93 10.56 12.60
CA HIS A 103 -17.15 10.52 13.84
C HIS A 103 -17.71 9.47 14.81
N LEU A 104 -16.84 8.89 15.64
CA LEU A 104 -17.23 7.87 16.62
C LEU A 104 -18.38 8.31 17.54
N ASN A 105 -18.44 9.60 17.92
CA ASN A 105 -19.49 10.16 18.77
C ASN A 105 -20.90 10.02 18.19
N SER A 106 -21.04 9.76 16.89
CA SER A 106 -22.34 9.58 16.22
C SER A 106 -22.77 8.12 16.11
N THR A 107 -21.99 7.21 16.68
CA THR A 107 -22.20 5.75 16.60
C THR A 107 -22.67 5.18 17.93
N LYS A 108 -23.02 3.89 17.93
CA LYS A 108 -23.40 3.14 19.14
C LYS A 108 -22.24 2.86 20.11
N TRP A 109 -20.99 3.12 19.71
CA TRP A 109 -19.81 2.81 20.51
C TRP A 109 -19.37 4.02 21.33
N SER A 110 -19.16 3.82 22.64
CA SER A 110 -18.76 4.91 23.55
C SER A 110 -17.26 5.22 23.49
N SER A 111 -16.45 4.24 23.10
CA SER A 111 -15.00 4.36 23.00
C SER A 111 -14.44 3.64 21.77
N LEU A 112 -13.29 4.11 21.28
CA LEU A 112 -12.62 3.51 20.12
C LEU A 112 -12.26 2.05 20.42
N SER A 113 -11.85 1.77 21.65
CA SER A 113 -11.53 0.43 22.11
C SER A 113 -12.72 -0.53 22.04
N GLN A 114 -13.92 -0.07 22.41
CA GLN A 114 -15.15 -0.87 22.30
C GLN A 114 -15.46 -1.19 20.82
N PHE A 115 -15.25 -0.22 19.93
CA PHE A 115 -15.39 -0.43 18.49
C PHE A 115 -14.38 -1.45 17.95
N ILE A 116 -13.10 -1.35 18.33
CA ILE A 116 -12.06 -2.29 17.91
C ILE A 116 -12.34 -3.71 18.43
N GLN A 117 -12.80 -3.84 19.68
CA GLN A 117 -13.24 -5.13 20.21
C GLN A 117 -14.39 -5.73 19.41
N HIS A 118 -15.36 -4.91 19.00
CA HIS A 118 -16.45 -5.35 18.13
C HIS A 118 -15.91 -5.85 16.78
N LEU A 119 -14.97 -5.13 16.15
CA LEU A 119 -14.35 -5.55 14.89
C LEU A 119 -13.57 -6.86 15.00
N SER A 120 -12.89 -7.07 16.12
CA SER A 120 -12.20 -8.33 16.42
C SER A 120 -13.17 -9.49 16.59
N LYS A 121 -14.29 -9.30 17.32
CA LYS A 121 -15.35 -10.32 17.44
C LYS A 121 -15.95 -10.69 16.08
N THR A 122 -16.09 -9.71 15.18
CA THR A 122 -16.57 -9.98 13.81
C THR A 122 -15.51 -10.62 12.89
N GLY A 123 -14.24 -10.66 13.31
CA GLY A 123 -13.16 -11.26 12.53
C GLY A 123 -12.69 -10.42 11.33
N LEU A 124 -12.88 -9.10 11.36
CA LEU A 124 -12.49 -8.19 10.28
C LEU A 124 -11.07 -7.62 10.45
N ILE A 125 -10.57 -7.59 11.68
CA ILE A 125 -9.29 -6.99 12.07
C ILE A 125 -8.54 -7.93 12.99
N ARG A 126 -7.20 -7.99 12.85
CA ARG A 126 -6.31 -8.62 13.83
C ARG A 126 -5.85 -7.58 14.83
N ILE A 127 -5.92 -7.93 16.11
CA ILE A 127 -5.42 -7.11 17.19
C ILE A 127 -4.09 -7.69 17.66
N LYS A 128 -3.10 -6.83 17.81
CA LYS A 128 -1.87 -7.10 18.57
C LYS A 128 -1.84 -6.14 19.74
N ALA A 129 -1.73 -6.67 20.96
CA ALA A 129 -1.45 -5.84 22.13
C ALA A 129 0.00 -5.40 22.04
N ASP A 130 0.26 -4.09 22.07
CA ASP A 130 1.61 -3.59 22.14
C ASP A 130 2.18 -3.87 23.55
N GLN A 131 3.31 -4.57 23.60
CA GLN A 131 4.02 -4.88 24.85
C GLN A 131 4.95 -3.72 25.27
N SER A 132 5.05 -2.67 24.46
CA SER A 132 5.99 -1.56 24.66
C SER A 132 5.48 -0.45 25.61
N GLY A 133 4.29 -0.59 26.18
CA GLY A 133 3.76 0.37 27.15
C GLY A 133 4.48 0.26 28.50
N ASN A 134 5.02 1.38 28.99
CA ASN A 134 5.50 1.49 30.37
C ASN A 134 4.41 0.97 31.33
N PRO A 135 4.75 0.09 32.29
CA PRO A 135 3.78 -0.52 33.21
C PRO A 135 3.11 0.48 34.16
N ASP A 136 3.56 1.74 34.20
CA ASP A 136 3.11 2.79 35.11
C ASP A 136 2.03 3.73 34.52
N GLU A 137 1.68 3.61 33.23
CA GLU A 137 0.54 4.33 32.66
C GLU A 137 -0.70 3.44 32.70
N ASP A 138 -1.62 3.77 33.61
CA ASP A 138 -2.94 3.15 33.75
C ASP A 138 -3.52 2.76 32.40
N GLN A 139 -3.71 1.44 32.25
CA GLN A 139 -4.08 0.71 31.06
C GLN A 139 -5.33 1.29 30.36
N GLY A 140 -5.13 2.31 29.56
CA GLY A 140 -6.04 2.61 28.47
C GLY A 140 -5.90 1.48 27.46
N LEU A 141 -6.99 0.80 27.16
CA LEU A 141 -7.17 -0.15 26.04
C LEU A 141 -7.03 0.58 24.67
N SER A 142 -6.00 1.41 24.55
CA SER A 142 -5.81 2.53 23.64
C SER A 142 -4.49 2.34 22.86
N SER A 143 -3.55 1.59 23.43
CA SER A 143 -2.32 1.08 22.78
C SER A 143 -2.55 -0.28 22.10
N LEU A 144 -3.64 -0.42 21.33
CA LEU A 144 -3.85 -1.60 20.48
C LEU A 144 -3.35 -1.32 19.08
N ASP A 145 -2.56 -2.25 18.56
CA ASP A 145 -2.22 -2.29 17.14
C ASP A 145 -3.26 -3.10 16.38
N ILE A 146 -3.72 -2.56 15.28
CA ILE A 146 -4.73 -3.16 14.40
C ILE A 146 -4.13 -3.43 13.01
N SER A 147 -4.55 -4.52 12.39
CA SER A 147 -4.30 -4.80 10.97
C SER A 147 -5.54 -5.38 10.30
N TYR A 148 -5.76 -5.01 9.04
CA TYR A 148 -6.92 -5.47 8.29
C TYR A 148 -6.76 -6.94 7.87
N ILE A 149 -7.82 -7.73 8.02
CA ILE A 149 -7.89 -9.09 7.48
C ILE A 149 -8.53 -9.03 6.10
N ASN A 150 -7.73 -9.23 5.05
CA ASN A 150 -8.25 -9.26 3.70
C ASN A 150 -8.70 -10.68 3.30
N ASN A 151 -9.97 -10.98 3.56
CA ASN A 151 -10.60 -12.27 3.19
C ASN A 151 -11.18 -12.29 1.76
N SER A 152 -10.80 -11.34 0.90
CA SER A 152 -11.28 -11.34 -0.49
C SER A 152 -10.64 -12.49 -1.28
N SER A 153 -11.43 -13.14 -2.15
CA SER A 153 -10.98 -14.22 -3.03
C SER A 153 -9.74 -13.84 -3.84
N ASP A 154 -9.64 -12.57 -4.27
CA ASP A 154 -8.50 -12.08 -5.03
C ASP A 154 -7.20 -12.08 -4.22
N ASN A 155 -7.29 -11.79 -2.91
CA ASN A 155 -6.11 -11.83 -2.04
C ASN A 155 -5.71 -13.29 -1.77
N ILE A 156 -6.68 -14.18 -1.54
CA ILE A 156 -6.41 -15.61 -1.37
C ILE A 156 -5.71 -16.18 -2.61
N LEU A 157 -6.21 -15.91 -3.82
CA LEU A 157 -5.58 -16.35 -5.07
C LEU A 157 -4.17 -15.79 -5.23
N ARG A 158 -3.96 -14.51 -4.91
CA ARG A 158 -2.63 -13.90 -4.98
C ARG A 158 -1.67 -14.53 -4.00
N GLN A 159 -2.11 -14.81 -2.77
CA GLN A 159 -1.31 -15.51 -1.76
C GLN A 159 -0.99 -16.95 -2.17
N GLU A 160 -1.95 -17.66 -2.77
CA GLU A 160 -1.72 -19.01 -3.31
C GLU A 160 -0.74 -19.01 -4.48
N MET A 161 -0.84 -18.05 -5.40
CA MET A 161 0.13 -17.89 -6.49
C MET A 161 1.54 -17.59 -5.97
N LEU A 162 1.66 -16.72 -4.97
CA LEU A 162 2.95 -16.41 -4.35
C LEU A 162 3.54 -17.64 -3.65
N LYS A 163 2.75 -18.34 -2.84
CA LYS A 163 3.18 -19.57 -2.18
C LYS A 163 3.61 -20.64 -3.17
N LYS A 164 2.84 -20.82 -4.26
CA LYS A 164 3.18 -21.78 -5.32
C LYS A 164 4.49 -21.39 -6.01
N SER A 165 4.70 -20.11 -6.32
CA SER A 165 5.96 -19.62 -6.88
C SER A 165 7.13 -19.81 -5.92
N GLU A 166 6.97 -19.56 -4.63
CA GLU A 166 8.00 -19.81 -3.62
C GLU A 166 8.32 -21.30 -3.48
N ASP A 167 7.31 -22.16 -3.52
CA ASP A 167 7.49 -23.61 -3.43
C ASP A 167 8.20 -24.16 -4.68
N ASP A 168 7.89 -23.61 -5.86
CA ASP A 168 8.55 -24.00 -7.10
C ASP A 168 10.00 -23.48 -7.15
N GLN A 169 10.27 -22.26 -6.65
CA GLN A 169 11.64 -21.75 -6.46
C GLN A 169 12.44 -22.61 -5.48
N LYS A 170 11.88 -22.96 -4.32
CA LYS A 170 12.56 -23.84 -3.34
C LYS A 170 12.88 -25.22 -3.92
N LYS A 171 11.99 -25.77 -4.75
CA LYS A 171 12.24 -27.03 -5.44
C LYS A 171 13.39 -26.88 -6.43
N GLU A 172 13.40 -25.83 -7.25
CA GLU A 172 14.48 -25.55 -8.21
C GLU A 172 15.82 -25.36 -7.50
N GLU A 173 15.90 -24.52 -6.46
CA GLU A 173 17.09 -24.32 -5.63
C GLU A 173 17.61 -25.65 -5.05
N SER A 174 16.72 -26.53 -4.60
CA SER A 174 17.10 -27.85 -4.07
C SER A 174 17.75 -28.75 -5.13
N LEU A 175 17.25 -28.69 -6.37
CA LEU A 175 17.77 -29.45 -7.51
C LEU A 175 19.12 -28.89 -7.96
N GLU A 176 19.24 -27.57 -8.07
CA GLU A 176 20.49 -26.87 -8.38
C GLU A 176 21.57 -27.17 -7.34
N MET A 177 21.24 -27.10 -6.05
CA MET A 177 22.15 -27.46 -4.95
C MET A 177 22.64 -28.89 -5.06
N ARG A 178 21.79 -29.83 -5.48
CA ARG A 178 22.18 -31.23 -5.68
C ARG A 178 23.11 -31.39 -6.88
N LEU A 179 22.82 -30.74 -8.00
CA LEU A 179 23.67 -30.77 -9.21
C LEU A 179 25.04 -30.15 -8.93
N LEU A 180 25.08 -29.02 -8.24
CA LEU A 180 26.31 -28.34 -7.87
C LEU A 180 27.18 -29.20 -6.95
N LYS A 181 26.58 -29.85 -5.95
CA LYS A 181 27.30 -30.81 -5.07
C LYS A 181 27.94 -31.94 -5.86
N GLN A 182 27.22 -32.51 -6.84
CA GLN A 182 27.77 -33.56 -7.70
C GLN A 182 28.94 -33.08 -8.57
N GLN A 183 28.87 -31.84 -9.09
CA GLN A 183 29.98 -31.26 -9.86
C GLN A 183 31.21 -31.00 -8.97
N ILE A 184 31.02 -30.49 -7.75
CA ILE A 184 32.10 -30.29 -6.78
C ILE A 184 32.75 -31.62 -6.41
N GLU A 185 31.96 -32.65 -6.12
CA GLU A 185 32.47 -33.98 -5.78
C GLU A 185 33.28 -34.59 -6.93
N ARG A 186 32.76 -34.53 -8.15
CA ARG A 186 33.46 -34.99 -9.35
C ARG A 186 34.74 -34.19 -9.62
N GLY A 187 34.71 -32.88 -9.39
CA GLY A 187 35.90 -32.02 -9.45
C GLY A 187 36.95 -32.44 -8.41
N ASN A 188 36.52 -32.67 -7.17
CA ASN A 188 37.41 -33.03 -6.06
C ASN A 188 38.06 -34.41 -6.26
N GLN A 189 37.30 -35.40 -6.77
CA GLN A 189 37.82 -36.72 -7.16
C GLN A 189 38.84 -36.64 -8.31
N GLY A 190 38.63 -35.71 -9.25
CA GLY A 190 39.58 -35.45 -10.34
C GLY A 190 40.90 -34.82 -9.86
N VAL A 191 40.86 -34.03 -8.78
CA VAL A 191 42.06 -33.43 -8.17
C VAL A 191 42.82 -34.48 -7.34
N THR A 192 42.12 -35.27 -6.51
CA THR A 192 42.75 -36.36 -5.73
C THR A 192 43.34 -37.46 -6.61
N SER A 193 42.68 -37.83 -7.71
CA SER A 193 43.24 -38.79 -8.69
C SER A 193 44.45 -38.24 -9.46
N GLN A 194 44.62 -36.92 -9.53
CA GLN A 194 45.81 -36.28 -10.11
C GLN A 194 46.94 -36.07 -9.09
N GLU A 195 46.66 -36.10 -7.79
CA GLU A 195 47.69 -36.03 -6.74
C GLU A 195 48.34 -37.40 -6.47
N GLU A 196 47.62 -38.52 -6.66
CA GLU A 196 48.20 -39.86 -6.48
C GLU A 196 48.98 -40.39 -7.70
N ASN A 197 48.89 -39.72 -8.87
CA ASN A 197 49.58 -40.13 -10.11
C ASN A 197 50.34 -38.97 -10.81
N LYS A 198 51.05 -38.13 -10.05
CA LYS A 198 52.03 -37.19 -10.59
C LYS A 198 53.39 -37.32 -9.92
N ILE A 199 54.12 -38.38 -10.28
CA ILE A 199 55.57 -38.26 -10.47
C ILE A 199 55.73 -37.47 -11.78
N VAL A 200 55.93 -36.16 -11.65
CA VAL A 200 56.15 -35.24 -12.76
C VAL A 200 57.52 -35.56 -13.38
N LYS A 201 57.54 -36.26 -14.51
CA LYS A 201 58.64 -36.12 -15.48
C LYS A 201 58.38 -34.82 -16.27
N PRO A 202 59.32 -33.86 -16.29
CA PRO A 202 59.21 -32.70 -17.15
C PRO A 202 59.26 -33.19 -18.60
N THR A 203 58.23 -32.86 -19.38
CA THR A 203 58.28 -33.00 -20.83
C THR A 203 58.88 -31.71 -21.36
N ASP A 204 60.11 -31.81 -21.86
CA ASP A 204 60.80 -30.74 -22.56
C ASP A 204 59.93 -30.26 -23.73
N ARG A 205 59.53 -28.99 -23.68
CA ARG A 205 58.96 -28.29 -24.82
C ARG A 205 60.12 -27.72 -25.62
N GLU A 206 60.44 -28.32 -26.75
CA GLU A 206 61.31 -27.67 -27.73
C GLU A 206 60.61 -26.44 -28.30
N GLU A 207 61.35 -25.34 -28.24
CA GLU A 207 61.03 -24.01 -28.71
C GLU A 207 60.80 -24.03 -30.22
N SER A 208 59.54 -24.01 -30.63
CA SER A 208 59.18 -23.57 -31.98
C SER A 208 57.90 -22.73 -31.93
N GLU A 209 58.11 -21.42 -32.00
CA GLU A 209 57.07 -20.41 -32.11
C GLU A 209 56.28 -20.59 -33.40
N LYS A 210 55.10 -21.24 -33.32
CA LYS A 210 54.02 -21.07 -34.30
C LYS A 210 52.68 -21.02 -33.56
N PRO A 211 51.80 -20.05 -33.83
CA PRO A 211 50.51 -19.97 -33.15
C PRO A 211 49.62 -21.17 -33.51
N VAL A 212 49.15 -21.86 -32.47
CA VAL A 212 48.20 -22.98 -32.59
C VAL A 212 46.84 -22.43 -33.04
N LYS A 213 46.44 -22.73 -34.28
CA LYS A 213 45.08 -22.45 -34.78
C LYS A 213 44.09 -23.46 -34.18
N ILE A 214 43.30 -23.01 -33.21
CA ILE A 214 42.16 -23.76 -32.68
C ILE A 214 40.93 -23.45 -33.55
N SER A 215 40.55 -24.35 -34.44
CA SER A 215 39.32 -24.24 -35.23
C SER A 215 38.13 -24.86 -34.47
N LEU A 216 37.41 -24.04 -33.71
CA LEU A 216 36.12 -24.40 -33.11
C LEU A 216 35.02 -24.27 -34.16
N GLY A 217 34.61 -25.40 -34.75
CA GLY A 217 33.56 -25.44 -35.77
C GLY A 217 32.16 -25.27 -35.17
N PHE A 218 31.69 -24.03 -35.03
CA PHE A 218 30.27 -23.74 -34.81
C PHE A 218 29.51 -23.86 -36.14
N LYS A 219 28.84 -25.00 -36.37
CA LYS A 219 27.81 -25.10 -37.41
C LYS A 219 26.54 -24.37 -36.93
N LYS A 220 26.36 -23.12 -37.36
CA LYS A 220 25.03 -22.49 -37.39
C LYS A 220 24.21 -23.21 -38.47
N LYS A 221 23.11 -23.85 -38.06
CA LYS A 221 21.99 -24.18 -38.95
C LYS A 221 21.08 -22.96 -38.97
N ASP A 222 21.07 -22.24 -40.07
CA ASP A 222 20.02 -21.28 -40.38
C ASP A 222 18.77 -22.09 -40.75
N ASN A 223 17.73 -22.00 -39.92
CA ASN A 223 16.38 -22.39 -40.29
C ASN A 223 15.60 -21.09 -40.47
N GLU A 224 15.26 -20.80 -41.73
CA GLU A 224 14.34 -19.75 -42.13
C GLU A 224 12.95 -20.03 -41.52
N ILE A 225 12.45 -19.09 -40.73
CA ILE A 225 11.03 -19.00 -40.38
C ILE A 225 10.55 -17.66 -40.92
N GLU A 226 9.80 -17.73 -42.03
CA GLU A 226 9.06 -16.62 -42.62
C GLU A 226 8.19 -15.94 -41.56
N LYS A 227 8.46 -14.65 -41.29
CA LYS A 227 7.52 -13.78 -40.58
C LYS A 227 6.89 -12.82 -41.58
N LYS A 228 5.62 -13.09 -41.90
CA LYS A 228 4.69 -12.17 -42.57
C LYS A 228 4.68 -10.82 -41.83
N SER A 229 4.89 -9.76 -42.59
CA SER A 229 4.72 -8.37 -42.18
C SER A 229 3.25 -8.07 -41.89
N ILE A 230 2.94 -7.70 -40.64
CA ILE A 230 1.74 -6.93 -40.30
C ILE A 230 2.21 -5.50 -40.04
N GLY A 231 1.73 -4.57 -40.86
CA GLY A 231 2.14 -3.18 -40.86
C GLY A 231 1.71 -2.45 -39.59
N MET A 232 2.66 -1.76 -38.97
CA MET A 232 2.41 -0.86 -37.85
C MET A 232 2.48 0.58 -38.37
N GLY A 233 1.31 1.22 -38.48
CA GLY A 233 1.15 2.61 -38.87
C GLY A 233 1.82 3.54 -37.86
N GLY A 234 2.54 4.53 -38.38
CA GLY A 234 3.31 5.48 -37.59
C GLY A 234 2.44 6.46 -36.80
N PHE A 235 2.67 6.50 -35.49
CA PHE A 235 2.37 7.67 -34.65
C PHE A 235 3.69 8.40 -34.40
N LYS A 236 3.86 9.58 -35.01
CA LYS A 236 5.01 10.47 -34.81
C LYS A 236 4.84 11.22 -33.49
N ILE A 237 5.68 10.93 -32.50
CA ILE A 237 5.83 11.76 -31.30
C ILE A 237 7.02 12.70 -31.54
N GLY A 238 6.71 14.00 -31.64
CA GLY A 238 7.71 15.06 -31.80
C GLY A 238 8.56 15.21 -30.55
N LYS A 239 9.88 15.32 -30.73
CA LYS A 239 10.85 15.64 -29.66
C LYS A 239 10.60 17.07 -29.16
N PRO A 240 10.57 17.34 -27.84
CA PRO A 240 10.57 18.71 -27.34
C PRO A 240 11.94 19.36 -27.59
N SER A 241 11.92 20.51 -28.29
CA SER A 241 13.07 21.39 -28.49
C SER A 241 13.43 22.08 -27.18
N VAL A 242 14.67 21.89 -26.74
CA VAL A 242 15.28 22.63 -25.63
C VAL A 242 15.70 24.00 -26.17
N ASN A 243 14.87 25.02 -25.92
CA ASN A 243 15.27 26.42 -26.07
C ASN A 243 14.89 27.15 -24.77
N ALA A 244 15.87 27.29 -23.88
CA ALA A 244 15.78 28.09 -22.67
C ALA A 244 16.18 29.54 -22.99
N PRO A 245 15.32 30.55 -22.77
CA PRO A 245 15.75 31.93 -22.76
C PRO A 245 16.36 32.30 -21.39
N SER A 246 17.62 32.70 -21.42
CA SER A 246 18.35 33.37 -20.34
C SER A 246 17.57 34.58 -19.82
N LYS A 247 17.07 34.50 -18.57
CA LYS A 247 16.60 35.68 -17.84
C LYS A 247 17.83 36.39 -17.26
N LYS A 248 18.17 37.52 -17.87
CA LYS A 248 19.10 38.50 -17.32
C LYS A 248 18.56 39.02 -15.99
N ASN A 249 19.40 38.94 -14.96
CA ASN A 249 19.25 39.70 -13.72
C ASN A 249 19.23 41.20 -14.04
N ILE A 250 18.17 41.89 -13.64
CA ILE A 250 18.14 43.34 -13.50
C ILE A 250 17.68 43.62 -12.06
N PHE A 251 18.60 44.16 -11.27
CA PHE A 251 18.32 44.79 -9.98
C PHE A 251 17.48 46.05 -10.19
N LYS A 252 16.33 46.13 -9.52
CA LYS A 252 15.86 47.30 -8.76
C LYS A 252 14.62 46.94 -7.93
#